data_AF-A0A6J2KRG0-F1
#
_entry.id   AF-A0A6J2KRG0-F1
#
_cell.length_a   1.000
_cell.length_b   1.000
_cell.length_c   1.000
_cell.angle_alpha   90.00
_cell.angle_beta   90.00
_cell.angle_gamma   90.00
#
_symmetry.space_group_name_H-M   'P 1'
#
loop_
_entity.id
_entity.type
_entity.pdbx_description
1 polymer ?
#
loop_
_entity_poly.entity_id
_entity_poly.type
_entity_poly.pdbx_seq_one_letter_code
_entity_poly.pdbx_strand_id
1 'polypeptide(L)'
;MICKLLSNYKGALINSLTKRYLNNNIACITKIHREVYSRMYYPTTIALPDGSTINVRYHEPRKIIKLPLDLSLLSEDERKARLEKRKPKKKVKITEDLGDSFNAKKYLKYIKKYFEIEFSKYKVILS
;
A
#
# COMPACT_ATOMS: atom_id res chain seq x y z
N MET A 1 44.27 -13.74 -46.51
CA MET A 1 43.00 -13.34 -45.85
C MET A 1 42.53 -14.33 -44.78
N ILE A 2 42.77 -15.64 -44.94
CA ILE A 2 42.38 -16.71 -43.98
C ILE A 2 43.15 -16.66 -42.64
N CYS A 3 44.41 -16.24 -42.63
CA CYS A 3 45.25 -16.25 -41.41
C CYS A 3 44.84 -15.20 -40.35
N LYS A 4 44.19 -14.09 -40.77
CA LYS A 4 43.65 -13.06 -39.85
C LYS A 4 42.36 -13.49 -39.14
N LEU A 5 41.64 -14.46 -39.70
CA LEU A 5 40.46 -15.05 -39.09
C LEU A 5 40.88 -15.97 -37.92
N LEU A 6 41.87 -16.84 -38.14
CA LEU A 6 42.42 -17.76 -37.12
C LEU A 6 43.00 -17.08 -35.87
N SER A 7 43.59 -15.88 -36.00
CA SER A 7 44.10 -15.12 -34.85
C SER A 7 42.99 -14.55 -33.96
N ASN A 8 41.86 -14.13 -34.56
CA ASN A 8 40.71 -13.61 -33.81
C ASN A 8 39.96 -14.70 -33.05
N TYR A 9 39.87 -15.92 -33.58
CA TYR A 9 39.27 -17.05 -32.85
C TYR A 9 40.10 -17.46 -31.63
N LYS A 10 41.44 -17.43 -31.72
CA LYS A 10 42.30 -17.71 -30.55
C LYS A 10 42.13 -16.66 -29.45
N GLY A 11 42.07 -15.37 -29.80
CA GLY A 11 41.82 -14.28 -28.83
C GLY A 11 40.42 -14.35 -28.18
N ALA A 12 39.39 -14.72 -28.94
CA ALA A 12 38.02 -14.88 -28.43
C ALA A 12 37.89 -16.08 -27.48
N LEU A 13 38.56 -17.21 -27.77
CA LEU A 13 38.58 -18.39 -26.90
C LEU A 13 39.35 -18.15 -25.59
N ILE A 14 40.43 -17.35 -25.61
CA ILE A 14 41.18 -17.00 -24.39
C ILE A 14 40.33 -16.07 -23.48
N ASN A 15 39.56 -15.16 -24.06
CA ASN A 15 38.66 -14.26 -23.32
C ASN A 15 37.42 -14.98 -22.75
N SER A 16 36.95 -16.07 -23.36
CA SER A 16 35.86 -16.89 -22.78
C SER A 16 36.37 -17.77 -21.64
N LEU A 17 37.59 -18.30 -21.74
CA LEU A 17 38.23 -19.13 -20.71
C LEU A 17 38.66 -18.34 -19.46
N THR A 18 38.89 -17.04 -19.58
CA THR A 18 39.32 -16.14 -18.48
C THR A 18 38.20 -15.24 -17.95
N LYS A 19 36.97 -15.39 -18.45
CA LYS A 19 35.80 -14.67 -17.95
C LYS A 19 35.40 -15.22 -16.58
N ARG A 20 35.95 -14.66 -15.51
CA ARG A 20 35.52 -14.96 -14.14
C ARG A 20 34.03 -14.65 -14.02
N TYR A 21 33.21 -15.69 -13.90
CA TYR A 21 31.80 -15.54 -13.55
C TYR A 21 31.73 -15.13 -12.08
N LEU A 22 31.64 -13.83 -11.82
CA LEU A 22 31.50 -13.29 -10.47
C LEU A 22 30.11 -13.66 -9.96
N ASN A 23 30.03 -14.65 -9.08
CA ASN A 23 28.81 -14.97 -8.34
C ASN A 23 28.85 -14.34 -6.94
N ASN A 24 27.69 -13.97 -6.41
CA ASN A 24 27.57 -13.36 -5.07
C ASN A 24 27.98 -14.30 -3.92
N ASN A 25 28.18 -15.59 -4.20
CA ASN A 25 28.51 -16.58 -3.19
C ASN A 25 30.02 -16.75 -2.94
N ILE A 26 30.90 -16.14 -3.74
CA ILE A 26 32.37 -16.32 -3.63
C ILE A 26 32.86 -15.97 -2.21
N ALA A 27 32.29 -14.92 -1.61
CA ALA A 27 32.71 -14.40 -0.31
C ALA A 27 31.58 -14.40 0.74
N CYS A 28 30.50 -15.17 0.53
CA CYS A 28 29.36 -15.13 1.46
C CYS A 28 29.63 -15.94 2.75
N ILE A 29 30.44 -17.00 2.67
CA ILE A 29 30.78 -17.85 3.81
C ILE A 29 32.05 -17.31 4.48
N THR A 30 31.89 -16.62 5.60
CA THR A 30 33.01 -15.99 6.34
C THR A 30 32.85 -16.14 7.84
N LYS A 31 33.96 -15.99 8.58
CA LYS A 31 33.97 -15.87 10.04
C LYS A 31 34.60 -14.54 10.47
N ILE A 32 34.44 -14.15 11.73
CA ILE A 32 35.15 -12.98 12.26
C ILE A 32 36.62 -13.34 12.42
N HIS A 33 37.50 -12.51 11.88
CA HIS A 33 38.96 -12.69 11.96
C HIS A 33 39.53 -11.99 13.21
N ARG A 34 39.01 -12.35 14.39
CA ARG A 34 39.50 -11.90 15.70
C ARG A 34 39.63 -13.12 16.61
N GLU A 35 40.66 -13.16 17.45
CA GLU A 35 40.92 -14.28 18.36
C GLU A 35 39.87 -14.38 19.47
N VAL A 36 39.57 -13.24 20.11
CA VAL A 36 38.52 -13.13 21.13
C VAL A 36 37.41 -12.26 20.59
N TYR A 37 36.20 -12.80 20.53
CA TYR A 37 34.99 -12.05 20.18
C TYR A 37 33.80 -12.54 20.99
N SER A 38 32.93 -11.61 21.38
CA SER A 38 31.69 -11.94 22.06
C SER A 38 30.71 -12.62 21.09
N ARG A 39 29.89 -13.54 21.61
CA ARG A 39 28.77 -14.15 20.87
C ARG A 39 27.59 -13.17 20.75
N MET A 40 27.87 -11.92 20.40
CA MET A 40 26.84 -10.91 20.18
C MET A 40 26.27 -11.00 18.77
N TYR A 41 26.95 -11.65 17.83
CA TYR A 41 26.64 -11.55 16.40
C TYR A 41 25.63 -12.62 15.94
N TYR A 42 24.35 -12.29 15.97
CA TYR A 42 23.26 -13.12 15.43
C TYR A 42 22.96 -12.77 13.96
N PRO A 43 22.65 -13.75 13.09
CA PRO A 43 22.21 -13.47 11.74
C PRO A 43 20.84 -12.79 11.76
N THR A 44 20.77 -11.58 11.22
CA THR A 44 19.57 -10.76 11.19
C THR A 44 19.31 -10.30 9.76
N THR A 45 18.05 -10.37 9.35
CA THR A 45 17.59 -9.84 8.07
C THR A 45 17.21 -8.37 8.23
N ILE A 46 17.86 -7.49 7.48
CA ILE A 46 17.49 -6.07 7.40
C ILE A 46 16.59 -5.90 6.19
N ALA A 47 15.37 -5.43 6.41
CA ALA A 47 14.44 -5.02 5.36
C ALA A 47 14.64 -3.53 5.09
N LEU A 48 15.09 -3.21 3.88
CA LEU A 48 15.26 -1.85 3.40
C LEU A 48 13.90 -1.20 3.06
N PRO A 49 13.83 0.14 3.01
CA PRO A 49 12.62 0.84 2.62
C PRO A 49 12.14 0.49 1.21
N ASP A 50 13.06 0.10 0.32
CA ASP A 50 12.78 -0.33 -1.06
C ASP A 50 12.24 -1.76 -1.15
N GLY A 51 12.16 -2.47 -0.01
CA GLY A 51 11.68 -3.86 0.07
C GLY A 51 12.76 -4.92 -0.16
N SER A 52 13.98 -4.52 -0.51
CA SER A 52 15.13 -5.43 -0.58
C SER A 52 15.56 -5.90 0.82
N THR A 53 16.26 -7.03 0.88
CA THR A 53 16.70 -7.64 2.14
C THR A 53 18.20 -7.94 2.13
N ILE A 54 18.85 -7.68 3.25
CA ILE A 54 20.28 -7.95 3.44
C ILE A 54 20.49 -8.71 4.75
N ASN A 55 21.33 -9.75 4.72
CA ASN A 55 21.71 -10.50 5.91
C ASN A 55 22.92 -9.84 6.58
N VAL A 56 22.74 -9.39 7.81
CA VAL A 56 23.78 -8.71 8.60
C VAL A 56 23.88 -9.36 9.98
N ARG A 57 25.07 -9.32 10.57
CA ARG A 57 25.29 -9.76 11.95
C ARG A 57 24.94 -8.64 12.92
N TYR A 58 23.95 -8.84 13.77
CA TYR A 58 23.49 -7.85 14.74
C TYR A 58 23.80 -8.29 16.18
N HIS A 59 23.96 -7.33 17.08
CA HIS A 59 24.41 -7.53 18.46
C HIS A 59 23.35 -8.17 19.38
N GLU A 60 22.08 -8.00 19.04
CA GLU A 60 20.93 -8.61 19.70
C GLU A 60 20.33 -9.72 18.81
N PRO A 61 19.74 -10.77 19.39
CA PRO A 61 19.12 -11.87 18.64
C PRO A 61 17.76 -11.46 18.03
N ARG A 62 17.80 -10.58 17.02
CA ARG A 62 16.62 -10.16 16.26
C ARG A 62 16.56 -10.91 14.93
N LYS A 63 15.37 -11.38 14.55
CA LYS A 63 15.17 -12.05 13.25
C LYS A 63 15.12 -11.05 12.10
N ILE A 64 14.34 -9.97 12.25
CA ILE A 64 14.07 -8.97 11.23
C ILE A 64 14.19 -7.57 11.82
N ILE A 65 14.92 -6.69 11.15
CA ILE A 65 14.97 -5.25 11.42
C ILE A 65 14.38 -4.53 10.21
N LYS A 66 13.34 -3.71 10.42
CA LYS A 66 12.73 -2.91 9.35
C LYS A 66 13.30 -1.51 9.40
N LEU A 67 13.95 -1.08 8.31
CA LEU A 67 14.42 0.29 8.19
C LEU A 67 13.23 1.21 7.85
N PRO A 68 13.17 2.41 8.44
CA PRO A 68 12.19 3.40 8.06
C PRO A 68 12.51 3.93 6.65
N LEU A 69 11.49 4.51 6.03
CA LEU A 69 11.65 5.27 4.80
C LEU A 69 12.07 6.70 5.13
N ASP A 70 13.13 7.18 4.48
CA ASP A 70 13.58 8.56 4.59
C ASP A 70 12.69 9.49 3.75
N LEU A 71 12.10 10.50 4.40
CA LEU A 71 11.16 11.44 3.75
C LEU A 71 11.84 12.55 2.95
N SER A 72 13.15 12.74 3.13
CA SER A 72 13.96 13.75 2.43
C SER A 72 14.32 13.34 1.01
N LEU A 73 14.41 12.03 0.75
CA LEU A 73 14.78 11.48 -0.56
C LEU A 73 13.58 11.40 -1.53
N LEU A 74 12.36 11.57 -1.02
CA LEU A 74 11.14 11.43 -1.80
C LEU A 74 10.76 12.71 -2.54
N SER A 75 10.10 12.55 -3.68
CA SER A 75 9.41 13.65 -4.34
C SER A 75 8.31 14.23 -3.44
N GLU A 76 8.05 15.53 -3.59
CA GLU A 76 7.07 16.26 -2.78
C GLU A 76 5.66 15.66 -2.89
N ASP A 77 5.29 15.20 -4.09
CA ASP A 77 4.00 14.57 -4.37
C ASP A 77 3.83 13.24 -3.61
N GLU A 78 4.84 12.37 -3.65
CA GLU A 78 4.81 11.08 -2.95
C GLU A 78 4.78 11.27 -1.43
N ARG A 79 5.52 12.28 -0.95
CA ARG A 79 5.54 12.66 0.46
C ARG A 79 4.16 13.12 0.90
N LYS A 80 3.52 14.01 0.14
CA LYS A 80 2.16 14.50 0.41
C LYS A 80 1.13 13.38 0.40
N ALA A 81 1.17 12.49 -0.61
CA ALA A 81 0.29 11.33 -0.69
C ALA A 81 0.43 10.39 0.52
N ARG A 82 1.65 10.17 1.02
CA ARG A 82 1.86 9.39 2.26
C ARG A 82 1.31 10.08 3.49
N LEU A 83 1.49 11.39 3.62
CA LEU A 83 0.92 12.16 4.73
C LEU A 83 -0.61 12.12 4.72
N GLU A 84 -1.22 12.17 3.55
CA GLU A 84 -2.68 12.01 3.38
C GLU A 84 -3.14 10.60 3.73
N LYS A 85 -2.40 9.55 3.35
CA LYS A 85 -2.69 8.16 3.75
C LYS A 85 -2.61 7.93 5.26
N ARG A 86 -1.77 8.68 5.97
CA ARG A 86 -1.69 8.64 7.45
C ARG A 86 -2.90 9.29 8.10
N LYS A 87 -3.61 10.21 7.43
CA LYS A 87 -4.82 10.80 7.96
C LYS A 87 -5.91 9.72 8.04
N PRO A 88 -6.67 9.64 9.14
CA PRO A 88 -7.72 8.65 9.28
C PRO A 88 -8.80 8.87 8.21
N LYS A 89 -9.23 7.79 7.56
CA LYS A 89 -10.32 7.83 6.58
C LYS A 89 -11.62 8.22 7.29
N LYS A 90 -12.14 9.41 7.00
CA LYS A 90 -13.47 9.81 7.47
C LYS A 90 -14.50 8.94 6.74
N LYS A 91 -15.23 8.10 7.49
CA LYS A 91 -16.40 7.40 6.94
C LYS A 91 -17.46 8.48 6.68
N VAL A 92 -17.67 8.84 5.42
CA VAL A 92 -18.79 9.70 5.03
C VAL A 92 -20.03 8.85 5.24
N LYS A 93 -20.74 9.08 6.36
CA LYS A 93 -22.11 8.60 6.49
C LYS A 93 -22.92 9.48 5.56
N ILE A 94 -23.26 8.93 4.39
CA ILE A 94 -24.26 9.54 3.53
C ILE A 94 -25.58 9.31 4.27
N THR A 95 -25.95 10.24 5.13
CA THR A 95 -27.35 10.40 5.49
C THR A 95 -28.01 10.90 4.22
N GLU A 96 -28.68 9.99 3.52
CA GLU A 96 -29.71 10.37 2.56
C GLU A 96 -30.78 11.11 3.35
N ASP A 97 -30.60 12.42 3.51
CA ASP A 97 -31.70 13.30 3.87
C ASP A 97 -32.66 13.24 2.67
N LEU A 98 -33.57 12.26 2.72
CA LEU A 98 -34.80 12.29 1.95
C LEU A 98 -35.51 13.55 2.40
N GLY A 99 -35.24 14.65 1.71
CA GLY A 99 -35.88 15.93 1.90
C GLY A 99 -37.37 15.82 1.57
N ASP A 100 -38.11 15.19 2.48
CA ASP A 100 -39.55 15.08 2.39
C ASP A 100 -40.11 16.48 2.65
N SER A 101 -40.29 17.23 1.56
CA SER A 101 -41.03 18.49 1.54
C SER A 101 -42.52 18.19 1.80
N PHE A 102 -42.83 17.78 3.03
CA PHE A 102 -44.19 17.50 3.45
C PHE A 102 -45.00 18.80 3.50
N ASN A 103 -45.87 19.00 2.50
CA ASN A 103 -46.76 20.14 2.44
C ASN A 103 -48.16 19.76 2.92
N ALA A 104 -48.46 20.06 4.19
CA ALA A 104 -49.75 19.80 4.82
C ALA A 104 -50.95 20.36 4.04
N LYS A 105 -50.77 21.48 3.30
CA LYS A 105 -51.86 22.08 2.51
C LYS A 105 -52.36 21.17 1.39
N LYS A 106 -51.51 20.28 0.85
CA LYS A 106 -51.88 19.33 -0.21
C LYS A 106 -52.96 18.34 0.22
N TYR A 107 -53.06 18.08 1.53
CA TYR A 107 -53.96 17.07 2.10
C TYR A 107 -55.25 17.64 2.69
N LEU A 108 -55.36 18.97 2.88
CA LEU A 108 -56.57 19.63 3.40
C LEU A 108 -57.81 19.41 2.53
N LYS A 109 -57.63 19.22 1.21
CA LYS A 109 -58.73 18.97 0.27
C LYS A 109 -59.51 17.68 0.55
N TYR A 110 -58.83 16.68 1.11
CA TYR A 110 -59.47 15.41 1.44
C TYR A 110 -60.29 15.54 2.73
N ILE A 111 -59.78 16.29 3.71
CA ILE A 111 -60.47 16.54 4.99
C ILE A 111 -61.80 17.25 4.76
N LYS A 112 -61.83 18.30 3.93
CA LYS A 112 -63.08 19.03 3.61
C LYS A 112 -64.13 18.14 2.95
N LYS A 113 -63.70 17.29 2.02
CA LYS A 113 -64.60 16.36 1.32
C LYS A 113 -65.21 15.32 2.26
N TYR A 114 -64.46 14.84 3.26
CA TYR A 114 -65.01 13.94 4.29
C TYR A 114 -66.12 14.60 5.11
N PHE A 115 -65.90 15.83 5.56
CA PHE A 115 -66.92 16.58 6.30
C PHE A 115 -68.19 16.81 5.46
N GLU A 116 -68.05 17.23 4.20
CA GLU A 116 -69.21 17.44 3.32
C GLU A 116 -70.03 16.16 3.09
N ILE A 117 -69.36 15.01 2.94
CA ILE A 117 -70.03 13.71 2.81
C ILE A 117 -70.74 13.30 4.10
N GLU A 118 -70.14 13.53 5.26
CA GLU A 118 -70.81 13.28 6.56
C GLU A 118 -72.02 14.19 6.75
N PHE A 119 -71.88 15.50 6.55
CA PHE A 119 -73.01 16.43 6.68
C PHE A 119 -74.13 16.12 5.68
N SER A 120 -73.81 15.64 4.48
CA SER A 120 -74.82 15.18 3.52
C SER A 120 -75.52 13.90 3.99
N LYS A 121 -74.84 12.96 4.66
CA LYS A 121 -75.47 11.76 5.23
C LYS A 121 -76.45 12.12 6.33
N TYR A 122 -76.06 13.00 7.25
CA TYR A 122 -76.93 13.40 8.37
C TYR A 122 -78.13 14.24 7.91
N LYS A 123 -78.00 15.01 6.83
CA LYS A 123 -79.12 15.78 6.25
C LYS A 123 -80.18 14.88 5.59
N VAL A 124 -79.78 13.76 4.97
CA VAL A 124 -80.70 12.78 4.37
C VAL A 124 -81.43 11.94 5.42
N ILE A 125 -80.87 11.77 6.62
CA ILE A 125 -81.49 10.99 7.72
C ILE A 125 -82.58 11.80 8.47
N LEU A 126 -82.57 13.13 8.36
CA LEU A 126 -83.48 14.05 9.06
C LEU A 126 -84.62 14.60 8.17
N SER A 127 -84.78 14.09 6.94
CA SER A 127 -85.88 14.42 6.01
C SER A 127 -86.78 13.20 5.80
#